data_AF-A0A7J4T6G6-F1
#
_entry.id   AF-A0A7J4T6G6-F1
#
_cell.length_a   1.000
_cell.length_b   1.000
_cell.length_c   1.000
_cell.angle_alpha   90.00
_cell.angle_beta   90.00
_cell.angle_gamma   90.00
#
_symmetry.space_group_name_H-M   'P 1'
#
loop_
_entity.id
_entity.type
_entity.pdbx_description
1 polymer ?
#
loop_
_entity_poly.entity_id
_entity_poly.type
_entity_poly.pdbx_seq_one_letter_code
_entity_poly.pdbx_strand_id
1 'polypeptide(L)'
;IFFCDLPSEKIRRDIFKIHLSTHNKDILDQFDLERLAKDSPLFSGAEIEQAVKDGMFTAFNQKRRLSESDVDSAIKSTYPLAKTMREGIRDMREWASARARMASSGDIESVEKKAGEKEPPRLRSERRNPFDDD
;
A
#
# COMPACT_ATOMS: atom_id res chain seq x y z
N ILE A 1 19.88 12.60 4.65
CA ILE A 1 18.45 12.27 4.81
C ILE A 1 18.14 11.11 3.87
N PHE A 2 17.37 10.13 4.33
CA PHE A 2 16.90 9.04 3.48
C PHE A 2 15.46 9.28 3.05
N PHE A 3 15.11 8.95 1.80
CA PHE A 3 13.75 9.03 1.29
C PHE A 3 13.19 7.61 1.11
N CYS A 4 12.05 7.36 1.76
CA CYS A 4 11.29 6.11 1.67
C CYS A 4 10.09 6.33 0.75
N ASP A 5 10.14 5.76 -0.44
CA ASP A 5 9.06 5.84 -1.42
C ASP A 5 8.08 4.67 -1.28
N LEU A 6 7.03 4.66 -2.10
CA LEU A 6 6.09 3.54 -2.20
C LEU A 6 6.80 2.25 -2.64
N PRO A 7 6.47 1.11 -2.01
CA PRO A 7 7.06 -0.16 -2.36
C PRO A 7 6.58 -0.61 -3.75
N SER A 8 7.50 -1.06 -4.58
CA SER A 8 7.15 -1.80 -5.81
C SER A 8 6.49 -3.14 -5.49
N GLU A 9 5.87 -3.76 -6.49
CA GLU A 9 5.23 -5.07 -6.37
C GLU A 9 6.12 -6.12 -5.67
N LYS A 10 7.39 -6.22 -6.06
CA LYS A 10 8.34 -7.15 -5.42
C LYS A 10 8.53 -6.85 -3.94
N ILE A 11 8.64 -5.57 -3.57
CA ILE A 11 8.79 -5.15 -2.17
C ILE A 11 7.48 -5.42 -1.41
N ARG A 12 6.32 -5.16 -2.01
CA ARG A 12 5.01 -5.46 -1.39
C ARG A 12 4.87 -6.94 -1.08
N ARG A 13 5.29 -7.83 -1.99
CA ARG A 13 5.33 -9.27 -1.75
C ARG A 13 6.15 -9.61 -0.50
N ASP A 14 7.34 -9.03 -0.38
CA ASP A 14 8.22 -9.26 0.76
C ASP A 14 7.61 -8.69 2.07
N ILE A 15 6.91 -7.55 2.00
CA ILE A 15 6.16 -6.97 3.12
C ILE A 15 5.01 -7.90 3.55
N PHE A 16 4.21 -8.43 2.62
CA PHE A 16 3.16 -9.42 2.92
C PHE A 16 3.75 -10.64 3.62
N LYS A 17 4.88 -11.16 3.11
CA LYS A 17 5.59 -12.29 3.72
C LYS A 17 5.93 -12.01 5.19
N ILE A 18 6.48 -10.83 5.48
CA ILE A 18 6.86 -10.43 6.85
C ILE A 18 5.62 -10.40 7.76
N HIS A 19 4.56 -9.70 7.35
CA HIS A 19 3.37 -9.56 8.21
C HIS A 19 2.60 -10.87 8.40
N LEU A 20 2.42 -11.68 7.34
CA LEU A 20 1.79 -13.00 7.46
C LEU A 20 2.64 -13.96 8.32
N SER A 21 3.96 -13.96 8.15
CA SER A 21 4.84 -14.82 8.93
C SER A 21 5.00 -14.40 10.40
N THR A 22 4.56 -13.21 10.81
CA THR A 22 4.71 -12.76 12.21
C THR A 22 3.82 -13.59 13.15
N HIS A 23 2.63 -14.00 12.70
CA HIS A 23 1.68 -14.79 13.51
C HIS A 23 1.15 -16.05 12.82
N ASN A 24 1.46 -16.27 11.53
CA ASN A 24 0.86 -17.32 10.71
C ASN A 24 1.89 -18.11 9.88
N LYS A 25 3.10 -18.34 10.41
CA LYS A 25 4.19 -19.04 9.69
C LYS A 25 3.77 -20.40 9.14
N ASP A 26 2.95 -21.13 9.88
CA ASP A 26 2.55 -22.49 9.56
C ASP A 26 1.52 -22.58 8.41
N ILE A 27 0.90 -21.46 8.03
CA ILE A 27 -0.02 -21.37 6.89
C ILE A 27 0.50 -20.47 5.78
N LEU A 28 1.73 -19.96 5.89
CA LEU A 28 2.30 -19.02 4.90
C LEU A 28 2.34 -19.61 3.49
N ASP A 29 2.60 -20.92 3.37
CA ASP A 29 2.65 -21.63 2.09
C ASP A 29 1.27 -21.78 1.41
N GLN A 30 0.18 -21.39 2.10
CA GLN A 30 -1.18 -21.39 1.55
C GLN A 30 -1.54 -20.06 0.87
N PHE A 31 -0.65 -19.05 0.90
CA PHE A 31 -0.88 -17.74 0.33
C PHE A 31 -0.04 -17.55 -0.94
N ASP A 32 -0.69 -17.10 -2.01
CA ASP A 32 -0.04 -16.59 -3.22
C ASP A 32 0.40 -15.14 -2.99
N LEU A 33 1.62 -14.98 -2.49
CA LEU A 33 2.17 -13.65 -2.16
C LEU A 33 2.37 -12.78 -3.40
N GLU A 34 2.70 -13.38 -4.53
CA GLU A 34 2.79 -12.71 -5.83
C GLU A 34 1.44 -12.10 -6.22
N ARG A 35 0.36 -12.86 -6.07
CA ARG A 35 -0.99 -12.37 -6.34
C ARG A 35 -1.41 -11.25 -5.38
N LEU A 36 -1.17 -11.41 -4.08
CA LEU A 36 -1.49 -10.35 -3.10
C LEU A 36 -0.74 -9.05 -3.40
N ALA A 37 0.51 -9.12 -3.82
CA ALA A 37 1.30 -7.95 -4.20
C ALA A 37 0.79 -7.26 -5.47
N LYS A 38 0.32 -8.05 -6.44
CA LYS A 38 -0.28 -7.57 -7.68
C LYS A 38 -1.65 -6.91 -7.47
N ASP A 39 -2.44 -7.45 -6.54
CA ASP A 39 -3.79 -6.96 -6.22
C ASP A 39 -3.78 -5.74 -5.27
N SER A 40 -2.61 -5.34 -4.76
CA SER A 40 -2.40 -4.20 -3.85
C SER A 40 -1.56 -3.04 -4.45
N PRO A 41 -1.79 -2.62 -5.71
CA PRO A 41 -0.99 -1.55 -6.30
C PRO A 41 -1.15 -0.26 -5.48
N LEU A 42 -0.05 0.49 -5.35
CA LEU A 42 0.01 1.76 -4.62
C LEU A 42 -0.17 1.66 -3.10
N PHE A 43 -0.24 0.46 -2.53
CA PHE A 43 -0.28 0.29 -1.07
C PHE A 43 1.09 0.64 -0.47
N SER A 44 1.05 1.38 0.63
CA SER A 44 2.18 1.54 1.55
C SER A 44 2.37 0.28 2.41
N GLY A 45 3.52 0.19 3.10
CA GLY A 45 3.76 -0.90 4.05
C GLY A 45 2.72 -0.95 5.18
N ALA A 46 2.27 0.21 5.65
CA ALA A 46 1.25 0.31 6.69
C ALA A 46 -0.13 -0.20 6.22
N GLU A 47 -0.50 0.09 4.97
CA GLU A 47 -1.77 -0.41 4.39
C GLU A 47 -1.73 -1.93 4.20
N ILE A 48 -0.58 -2.49 3.81
CA ILE A 48 -0.40 -3.95 3.73
C ILE A 48 -0.54 -4.59 5.11
N GLU A 49 0.12 -4.03 6.13
CA GLU A 49 -0.02 -4.50 7.50
C GLU A 49 -1.47 -4.47 7.96
N GLN A 50 -2.17 -3.38 7.68
CA GLN A 50 -3.57 -3.22 8.08
C GLN A 50 -4.48 -4.22 7.35
N ALA A 51 -4.29 -4.45 6.05
CA ALA A 51 -5.04 -5.45 5.30
C ALA A 51 -4.89 -6.86 5.89
N VAL A 52 -3.67 -7.24 6.31
CA VAL A 52 -3.42 -8.51 6.99
C VAL A 52 -4.14 -8.55 8.35
N LYS A 53 -4.09 -7.47 9.14
CA LYS A 53 -4.79 -7.37 10.44
C LYS A 53 -6.30 -7.47 10.31
N ASP A 54 -6.88 -6.79 9.32
CA ASP A 54 -8.32 -6.83 9.06
C ASP A 54 -8.78 -8.24 8.63
N GLY A 55 -7.95 -8.92 7.83
CA GLY A 55 -8.17 -10.33 7.50
C GLY A 55 -8.12 -11.23 8.73
N MET A 56 -7.13 -11.03 9.61
CA MET A 56 -7.01 -11.78 10.87
C MET A 56 -8.22 -11.55 11.77
N PHE A 57 -8.70 -10.31 11.89
CA PHE A 57 -9.87 -9.97 12.68
C PHE A 57 -11.13 -10.64 12.14
N THR A 58 -11.30 -10.64 10.81
CA THR A 58 -12.42 -11.31 10.13
C THR A 58 -12.44 -12.81 10.39
N ALA A 59 -11.29 -13.48 10.24
CA ALA A 59 -11.16 -14.91 10.49
C ALA A 59 -11.42 -15.25 11.97
N PHE A 60 -10.87 -14.44 12.88
CA PHE A 60 -11.06 -14.60 14.32
C PHE A 60 -12.53 -14.47 14.72
N ASN A 61 -13.25 -13.47 14.21
CA ASN A 61 -14.68 -13.29 14.45
C ASN A 61 -15.51 -14.49 13.97
N GLN A 62 -15.05 -15.17 12.91
CA GLN A 62 -15.67 -16.38 12.37
C GLN A 62 -15.17 -17.68 13.02
N LYS A 63 -14.34 -17.59 14.07
CA LYS A 63 -13.74 -18.74 14.80
C LYS A 63 -13.00 -19.72 13.89
N ARG A 64 -12.37 -19.21 12.83
CA ARG A 64 -11.57 -20.00 11.90
C ARG A 64 -10.17 -19.41 11.75
N ARG A 65 -9.32 -20.12 11.01
CA ARG A 65 -8.00 -19.63 10.64
C ARG A 65 -8.10 -18.60 9.52
N LEU A 66 -7.12 -17.71 9.47
CA LEU A 66 -6.92 -16.78 8.36
C LEU A 66 -6.77 -17.57 7.05
N SER A 67 -7.44 -17.11 6.01
CA SER A 67 -7.25 -17.60 4.64
C SER A 67 -6.90 -16.45 3.69
N GLU A 68 -6.37 -16.78 2.51
CA GLU A 68 -6.05 -15.80 1.47
C GLU A 68 -7.24 -14.90 1.13
N SER A 69 -8.45 -15.46 1.09
CA SER A 69 -9.70 -14.74 0.79
C SER A 69 -9.99 -13.59 1.76
N ASP A 70 -9.55 -13.67 3.02
CA ASP A 70 -9.75 -12.62 4.00
C ASP A 70 -8.89 -11.41 3.70
N VAL A 71 -7.62 -11.68 3.36
CA VAL A 71 -6.65 -10.65 3.00
C VAL A 71 -7.04 -10.01 1.67
N ASP A 72 -7.44 -10.80 0.67
CA ASP A 72 -7.95 -10.31 -0.62
C ASP A 72 -9.19 -9.42 -0.43
N SER A 73 -10.11 -9.81 0.46
CA SER A 73 -11.28 -8.99 0.79
C SER A 73 -10.89 -7.66 1.44
N ALA A 74 -9.93 -7.68 2.36
CA ALA A 74 -9.42 -6.49 3.04
C ALA A 74 -8.67 -5.54 2.09
N ILE A 75 -7.89 -6.07 1.14
CA ILE A 75 -7.25 -5.30 0.07
C ILE A 75 -8.32 -4.61 -0.78
N LYS A 76 -9.36 -5.33 -1.19
CA LYS A 76 -10.44 -4.78 -2.03
C LYS A 76 -11.30 -3.73 -1.33
N SER A 77 -11.45 -3.81 0.00
CA SER A 77 -12.17 -2.80 0.78
C SER A 77 -11.34 -1.56 1.08
N THR A 78 -10.03 -1.60 0.83
CA THR A 78 -9.12 -0.49 1.10
C THR A 78 -8.88 0.34 -0.15
N TYR A 79 -9.10 1.65 -0.04
CA TYR A 79 -8.76 2.60 -1.10
C TYR A 79 -7.35 3.15 -0.83
N PRO A 80 -6.34 2.86 -1.68
CA PRO A 80 -4.97 3.24 -1.37
C PRO A 80 -4.77 4.76 -1.30
N LEU A 81 -4.15 5.22 -0.23
CA LEU A 81 -3.91 6.65 0.04
C LEU A 81 -3.06 7.32 -1.03
N ALA A 82 -2.12 6.60 -1.63
CA ALA A 82 -1.30 7.13 -2.70
C ALA A 82 -2.13 7.58 -3.93
N LYS A 83 -3.36 7.07 -4.10
CA LYS A 83 -4.25 7.53 -5.17
C LYS A 83 -4.86 8.90 -4.91
N THR A 84 -4.99 9.31 -3.66
CA THR A 84 -5.53 10.64 -3.28
C THR A 84 -4.45 11.71 -3.24
N MET A 85 -3.19 11.32 -2.99
CA MET A 85 -2.05 12.24 -2.81
C MET A 85 -1.03 12.17 -3.95
N ARG A 86 -1.45 11.92 -5.19
CA ARG A 86 -0.54 11.71 -6.33
C ARG A 86 0.36 12.91 -6.58
N GLU A 87 -0.21 14.10 -6.54
CA GLU A 87 0.50 15.37 -6.71
C GLU A 87 1.55 15.54 -5.63
N GLY A 88 1.17 15.39 -4.35
CA GLY A 88 2.11 15.47 -3.23
C GLY A 88 3.24 14.44 -3.27
N ILE A 89 2.97 13.21 -3.76
CA ILE A 89 4.02 12.19 -3.94
C ILE A 89 5.01 12.61 -5.02
N ARG A 90 4.53 13.17 -6.13
CA ARG A 90 5.40 13.67 -7.20
C ARG A 90 6.33 14.77 -6.68
N ASP A 91 5.77 15.73 -5.96
CA ASP A 91 6.52 16.88 -5.44
C ASP A 91 7.54 16.42 -4.37
N MET A 92 7.17 15.45 -3.53
CA MET A 92 8.10 14.80 -2.60
C MET A 92 9.25 14.05 -3.32
N ARG A 93 8.95 13.31 -4.40
CA ARG A 93 9.97 12.63 -5.21
C ARG A 93 10.93 13.61 -5.87
N GLU A 94 10.42 14.73 -6.38
CA GLU A 94 11.24 15.79 -6.98
C GLU A 94 12.17 16.42 -5.93
N TRP A 95 11.64 16.80 -4.77
CA TRP A 95 12.45 17.32 -3.67
C TRP A 95 13.54 16.33 -3.24
N ALA A 96 13.18 15.04 -3.13
CA ALA A 96 14.10 13.99 -2.70
C ALA A 96 15.24 13.76 -3.70
N SER A 97 15.00 13.92 -5.00
CA SER A 97 16.00 13.70 -6.05
C SER A 97 17.26 14.56 -5.88
N ALA A 98 17.12 15.77 -5.34
CA ALA A 98 18.22 16.70 -5.13
C ALA A 98 18.78 16.70 -3.70
N ARG A 99 18.01 16.21 -2.71
CA ARG A 99 18.28 16.46 -1.28
C ARG A 99 18.33 15.20 -0.41
N ALA A 100 17.99 14.02 -0.94
CA ALA A 100 17.93 12.79 -0.18
C ALA A 100 18.55 11.61 -0.94
N ARG A 101 18.92 10.57 -0.17
CA ARG A 101 19.34 9.28 -0.72
C ARG A 101 18.16 8.31 -0.64
N MET A 102 17.88 7.58 -1.71
CA MET A 102 16.84 6.54 -1.69
C MET A 102 17.14 5.48 -0.62
N ALA A 103 16.14 5.12 0.17
CA ALA A 103 16.25 4.06 1.18
C ALA A 103 16.21 2.65 0.55
N SER A 104 15.49 2.50 -0.56
CA SER A 104 15.36 1.24 -1.29
C SER A 104 16.09 1.28 -2.62
N SER A 105 16.82 0.22 -2.95
CA SER A 105 17.39 -0.01 -4.28
C SER A 105 16.40 -0.80 -5.13
N GLY A 106 15.92 -0.24 -6.24
CA GLY A 106 15.11 -1.00 -7.20
C GLY A 106 13.99 -0.20 -7.87
N ASP A 107 13.03 -0.95 -8.40
CA ASP A 107 11.87 -0.42 -9.11
C ASP A 107 10.97 0.38 -8.17
N ILE A 108 10.48 1.52 -8.68
CA ILE A 108 9.58 2.43 -7.98
C ILE A 108 8.16 2.18 -8.46
N GLU A 109 7.19 2.21 -7.55
CA GLU A 109 5.78 2.12 -7.93
C GLU A 109 5.34 3.38 -8.70
N SER A 110 4.73 3.18 -9.86
CA SER A 110 4.19 4.28 -10.66
C SER A 110 2.90 4.80 -10.06
N VAL A 111 2.87 6.10 -9.74
CA VAL A 111 1.70 6.81 -9.19
C VAL A 111 0.89 7.53 -10.25
N GLU A 112 1.14 7.27 -11.54
CA GLU A 112 0.38 7.86 -12.63
C GLU A 112 -1.05 7.31 -12.67
N LYS A 113 -2.01 8.15 -13.06
CA LYS A 113 -3.39 7.71 -13.26
C LYS A 113 -3.45 6.73 -14.42
N LYS A 114 -4.09 5.57 -14.21
CA LYS A 114 -4.41 4.67 -15.32
C LYS A 114 -5.61 5.21 -16.10
N ALA A 115 -5.64 4.96 -17.41
CA ALA A 115 -6.73 5.40 -18.27
C ALA A 115 -8.09 4.86 -17.76
N GLY A 116 -9.06 5.75 -17.54
CA GLY A 116 -10.40 5.40 -17.04
C GLY A 116 -10.55 5.33 -15.51
N GLU A 117 -9.49 5.64 -14.75
CA GLU A 117 -9.58 5.70 -13.29
C GLU A 117 -10.40 6.92 -12.83
N LYS A 118 -11.46 6.67 -12.03
CA LYS A 118 -12.31 7.74 -11.48
C LYS A 118 -11.51 8.59 -10.49
N GLU A 119 -11.73 9.90 -10.51
CA GLU A 119 -11.11 10.77 -9.52
C GLU A 119 -11.64 10.50 -8.12
N PRO A 120 -10.76 10.42 -7.11
CA PRO A 120 -11.21 10.31 -5.74
C PRO A 120 -12.03 11.55 -5.38
N PRO A 121 -13.13 11.39 -4.62
CA PRO A 121 -13.91 12.50 -4.15
C PRO A 121 -13.04 13.39 -3.25
N ARG A 122 -12.85 14.66 -3.66
CA ARG A 122 -12.09 15.65 -2.87
C ARG A 122 -13.00 16.40 -1.91
N LEU A 123 -12.57 16.52 -0.66
CA LEU A 123 -13.24 17.35 0.33
C LEU A 123 -13.11 18.84 -0.03
N ARG A 124 -14.03 19.68 0.45
CA ARG A 124 -13.95 21.14 0.22
C ARG A 124 -12.66 21.74 0.79
N SER A 125 -12.16 21.21 1.91
CA SER A 125 -10.89 21.58 2.52
C SER A 125 -9.67 21.12 1.72
N GLU A 126 -9.76 20.04 0.96
CA GLU A 126 -8.68 19.54 0.10
C GLU A 126 -8.56 20.33 -1.22
N ARG A 127 -9.60 21.08 -1.61
CA ARG A 127 -9.50 22.00 -2.75
C ARG A 127 -8.62 23.21 -2.46
N ARG A 128 -8.32 23.46 -1.19
CA ARG A 128 -7.47 24.55 -0.73
C ARG A 128 -6.59 24.00 0.39
N ASN A 129 -5.55 23.26 -0.01
CA ASN A 129 -4.55 22.78 0.93
C ASN A 129 -3.85 24.02 1.53
N PRO A 130 -3.93 24.25 2.85
CA PRO A 130 -3.31 25.41 3.50
C PRO A 130 -1.78 25.37 3.49
N PHE A 131 -1.19 24.30 2.95
CA PHE A 131 0.25 24.14 2.73
C PHE A 131 0.65 24.28 1.25
N ASP A 132 -0.29 24.49 0.34
CA ASP A 132 0.03 24.92 -1.02
C ASP A 132 0.30 26.44 -0.95
N ASP A 133 1.51 26.87 -1.29
CA ASP A 133 1.83 28.30 -1.44
C ASP A 133 1.02 28.87 -2.63
N ASP A 134 0.30 29.99 -2.40
CA ASP A 134 -0.51 30.72 -3.40
C ASP A 134 0.29 31.12 -4.66
#